data_AF-A0A256YL10-F1
#
_entry.id   AF-A0A256YL10-F1
#
_cell.length_a   1.000
_cell.length_b   1.000
_cell.length_c   1.000
_cell.angle_alpha   90.00
_cell.angle_beta   90.00
_cell.angle_gamma   90.00
#
_symmetry.space_group_name_H-M   'P 1'
#
loop_
_entity.id
_entity.type
_entity.pdbx_description
1 polymer ?
#
loop_
_entity_poly.entity_id
_entity_poly.type
_entity_poly.pdbx_seq_one_letter_code
_entity_poly.pdbx_strand_id
1 'polypeptide(L)' 'MTIYWEQCSLCGRYHSTRQCTLNPDVMVCVYCCISCPVRNKCPKPVWRFEFEKPVTPKPIPDEKKKLMEELLSKLEKT' A
#
# COMPACT_ATOMS: atom_id res chain seq x y z
N MET A 1 12.02 -5.61 -14.33
CA MET A 1 10.88 -4.68 -14.51
C MET A 1 11.43 -3.38 -15.05
N THR A 2 11.13 -3.04 -16.30
CA THR A 2 11.57 -1.79 -16.92
C THR A 2 10.48 -0.74 -16.65
N ILE A 3 10.81 0.28 -15.86
CA ILE A 3 9.89 1.41 -15.62
C ILE A 3 10.08 2.36 -16.79
N TYR A 4 9.18 2.32 -17.75
CA TYR A 4 9.15 3.31 -18.83
C TYR A 4 8.58 4.61 -18.27
N TRP A 5 9.40 5.66 -18.31
CA TRP A 5 8.97 7.02 -18.00
C TRP A 5 8.28 7.57 -19.24
N GLU A 6 6.96 7.64 -19.21
CA GLU A 6 6.15 8.16 -20.29
C GLU A 6 5.47 9.45 -19.87
N GLN A 7 5.04 10.22 -20.86
CA GLN A 7 4.32 11.45 -20.62
C GLN A 7 2.89 11.14 -20.17
N CYS A 8 2.47 11.70 -19.03
CA CYS A 8 1.08 11.58 -18.60
C CYS A 8 0.17 12.41 -19.50
N SER A 9 -0.90 11.80 -20.04
CA SER A 9 -1.89 12.47 -20.90
C SER A 9 -2.68 13.57 -20.19
N LEU A 10 -2.67 13.63 -18.85
CA LEU A 10 -3.45 14.58 -18.06
C LEU A 10 -2.63 15.81 -17.61
N CYS A 11 -1.40 15.61 -17.14
CA CYS A 11 -0.55 16.71 -16.65
C CYS A 11 0.65 17.02 -17.54
N GLY A 12 0.90 16.22 -18.59
CA GLY A 12 2.00 16.43 -19.54
C GLY A 12 3.40 16.17 -18.97
N ARG A 13 3.52 15.72 -17.71
CA ARG A 13 4.81 15.42 -17.06
C ARG A 13 5.22 13.98 -17.27
N TYR A 14 6.53 13.74 -17.35
CA TYR A 14 7.10 12.39 -17.42
C TYR A 14 7.07 11.73 -16.04
N HIS A 15 6.34 10.63 -15.94
CA HIS A 15 6.21 9.84 -14.73
C HIS A 15 6.08 8.35 -15.10
N SER A 16 6.09 7.48 -14.09
CA SER A 16 5.48 6.17 -14.29
C SER A 16 3.98 6.36 -14.54
N THR A 17 3.57 6.05 -15.75
CA THR A 17 2.18 6.08 -16.20
C THR A 17 1.66 4.65 -16.29
N ARG A 18 0.34 4.53 -16.27
CA ARG A 18 -0.37 3.29 -16.58
C ARG A 18 -1.67 3.65 -17.30
N GLN A 19 -2.18 2.71 -18.10
CA GLN A 19 -3.40 2.89 -18.87
C GLN A 19 -4.63 3.01 -17.97
N CYS A 20 -5.45 4.04 -18.16
CA CYS A 20 -6.69 4.23 -17.39
C CYS A 20 -7.70 3.12 -17.68
N THR A 21 -8.35 2.60 -16.63
CA THR A 21 -9.36 1.54 -16.76
C THR A 21 -10.69 2.01 -17.33
N LEU A 22 -11.01 3.30 -17.21
CA LEU A 22 -12.22 3.87 -17.80
C LEU A 22 -12.01 4.29 -19.25
N ASN A 23 -10.83 4.86 -19.56
CA ASN A 23 -10.51 5.39 -20.88
C ASN A 23 -9.20 4.75 -21.36
N PRO A 24 -9.25 3.71 -22.21
CA PRO A 24 -8.06 2.97 -22.62
C PRO A 24 -7.05 3.81 -23.41
N ASP A 25 -7.45 4.93 -24.00
CA ASP A 25 -6.55 5.82 -24.75
C ASP A 25 -5.72 6.75 -23.86
N VAL A 26 -5.93 6.74 -22.55
CA VAL A 26 -5.36 7.71 -21.61
C VAL A 26 -4.33 7.05 -20.70
N MET A 27 -3.08 7.53 -20.76
CA MET A 27 -1.99 7.14 -19.87
C MET A 27 -1.91 8.09 -18.68
N VAL A 28 -2.13 7.59 -17.47
CA VAL A 28 -2.24 8.41 -16.25
C VAL A 28 -1.11 8.12 -15.28
N CYS A 29 -0.51 9.18 -14.72
CA CYS A 29 0.41 9.04 -13.60
C CYS A 29 -0.34 8.79 -12.29
N VAL A 30 0.40 8.37 -11.26
CA VAL A 30 -0.11 8.23 -9.88
C VAL A 30 -0.90 9.46 -9.43
N TYR A 31 -0.31 10.65 -9.56
CA TYR A 31 -0.88 11.87 -9.01
C TYR A 31 -2.23 12.20 -9.63
N CYS A 32 -2.31 12.20 -10.97
CA CYS A 32 -3.55 12.48 -11.69
C CYS A 32 -4.60 11.39 -11.48
N CYS A 33 -4.19 10.14 -11.26
CA CYS A 33 -5.13 9.07 -10.91
C CYS A 33 -5.72 9.27 -9.51
N ILE A 34 -4.93 9.73 -8.54
CA ILE A 34 -5.40 10.02 -7.15
C ILE A 34 -6.34 11.22 -7.14
N SER A 35 -5.99 12.30 -7.82
CA SER A 35 -6.79 13.51 -7.87
C SER A 35 -7.96 13.45 -8.85
N CYS A 36 -8.20 12.30 -9.50
CA CYS A 36 -9.26 12.15 -10.47
C CYS A 36 -10.65 12.37 -9.84
N PRO A 37 -11.49 13.27 -10.36
CA PRO A 37 -12.79 13.60 -9.75
C PRO A 37 -13.78 12.43 -9.78
N VAL A 38 -13.62 11.50 -10.72
CA VAL A 38 -14.44 10.29 -10.83
C VAL A 38 -13.81 9.08 -10.15
N ARG A 39 -12.71 9.24 -9.40
CA ARG A 39 -11.99 8.13 -8.74
C ARG A 39 -12.89 7.27 -7.85
N ASN A 40 -13.84 7.89 -7.15
CA ASN A 40 -14.80 7.17 -6.29
C ASN A 40 -15.80 6.30 -7.07
N LYS A 41 -15.98 6.57 -8.36
CA LYS A 41 -16.81 5.79 -9.28
C LYS A 41 -15.99 4.84 -10.15
N CYS A 42 -14.65 4.86 -10.04
CA CYS A 42 -13.79 3.95 -10.78
C CYS A 42 -13.90 2.54 -10.19
N PRO A 43 -14.35 1.52 -10.94
CA PRO A 43 -14.49 0.15 -10.42
C PRO A 43 -13.13 -0.45 -10.06
N LYS A 44 -12.09 -0.09 -10.81
CA LYS A 44 -10.72 -0.58 -10.59
C LYS A 44 -9.71 0.53 -10.88
N PRO A 45 -9.33 1.35 -9.87
CA PRO A 45 -8.29 2.35 -10.04
C PRO A 45 -6.96 1.68 -10.34
N VAL A 46 -6.28 2.17 -11.37
CA VAL A 46 -4.98 1.68 -11.83
C VAL A 46 -3.88 1.87 -10.80
N TRP A 47 -3.97 2.97 -10.05
CA TRP A 47 -3.11 3.31 -8.94
C TRP A 47 -3.90 3.20 -7.63
N ARG A 48 -3.81 2.01 -7.02
CA ARG A 48 -4.40 1.70 -5.71
C ARG A 48 -3.32 1.82 -4.63
N PHE A 49 -3.66 2.49 -3.54
CA PHE A 49 -2.86 2.52 -2.32
C PHE A 49 -3.61 1.68 -1.30
N GLU A 50 -3.09 0.50 -1.02
CA GLU A 50 -3.56 -0.29 0.12
C GLU A 50 -2.81 0.25 1.33
N PHE A 51 -3.48 1.11 2.10
CA PHE A 51 -2.99 1.50 3.41
C PHE A 51 -3.28 0.35 4.35
N GLU A 52 -2.26 -0.43 4.69
CA GLU A 52 -2.37 -1.41 5.77
C GLU A 52 -2.77 -0.64 7.04
N LYS A 53 -3.92 -1.00 7.62
CA LYS A 53 -4.31 -0.43 8.90
C LYS A 53 -3.25 -0.85 9.92
N PRO A 54 -2.76 0.08 10.76
CA PRO A 54 -1.84 -0.30 11.83
C PRO A 54 -2.52 -1.37 12.67
N VAL A 55 -1.89 -2.55 12.75
CA VAL A 55 -2.36 -3.65 13.56
C VAL A 55 -2.31 -3.18 15.01
N THR A 56 -3.47 -2.90 15.61
CA THR A 56 -3.53 -2.66 17.05
C THR A 56 -2.99 -3.90 17.76
N PRO A 57 -1.91 -3.81 18.54
CA PRO A 57 -1.39 -4.98 19.25
C PRO A 57 -2.49 -5.51 20.17
N LYS A 58 -2.90 -6.76 19.94
CA LYS A 58 -3.84 -7.44 20.85
C LYS A 58 -3.19 -7.50 22.23
N PRO A 59 -3.90 -7.17 23.32
CA PRO A 59 -3.36 -7.34 24.66
C PRO A 59 -2.94 -8.80 24.85
N ILE A 60 -1.66 -9.01 25.17
CA ILE A 60 -1.09 -10.33 25.40
C ILE A 60 -1.74 -10.88 26.68
N PRO A 61 -2.38 -12.06 26.65
CA PRO A 61 -2.93 -12.70 27.86
C PRO A 61 -1.84 -12.89 28.92
N ASP A 62 -2.18 -12.65 30.19
CA ASP A 62 -1.24 -12.65 31.32
C ASP A 62 -0.44 -13.97 31.44
N GLU A 63 -1.07 -15.10 31.10
CA GLU A 63 -0.42 -16.42 31.07
C GLU A 63 0.77 -16.50 30.11
N LYS A 64 0.71 -15.82 28.96
CA LYS A 64 1.81 -15.82 27.99
C LYS A 64 3.01 -15.03 28.48
N LYS A 65 2.80 -13.99 29.30
CA LYS A 65 3.89 -13.21 29.89
C LYS A 65 4.67 -14.06 30.90
N LYS A 66 3.95 -14.75 31.79
CA LYS A 66 4.54 -15.66 32.79
C LYS A 66 5.35 -16.79 32.15
N LEU A 67 4.83 -17.40 31.08
CA LEU A 67 5.55 -18.42 30.32
C LEU A 67 6.83 -17.87 29.66
N MET A 68 6.80 -16.66 29.12
CA MET A 68 7.99 -16.03 28.52
C MET A 68 9.06 -15.74 29.59
N GLU A 69 8.66 -15.25 30.76
CA GLU A 69 9.57 -15.00 31.88
C GLU A 69 10.18 -16.31 32.43
N GLU A 70 9.41 -17.40 32.49
CA GLU A 70 9.92 -18.72 32.86
C GLU A 70 10.93 -19.29 31.86
N LEU A 71 10.74 -19.03 30.56
CA LEU A 71 11.65 -19.48 29.51
C LEU A 71 12.97 -18.69 29.54
N LEU A 72 12.89 -17.36 29.74
CA LEU A 72 14.07 -16.49 29.84
C LEU A 72 14.92 -16.85 31.07
N SER A 73 14.28 -17.07 32.22
CA SER A 73 14.98 -17.44 33.46
C SER A 73 15.65 -18.82 33.43
N LYS A 74 15.23 -19.72 32.53
CA LYS A 74 15.91 -21.01 32.30
C LYS A 74 17.13 -20.86 31.39
N LEU A 75 17.12 -19.91 30.46
CA LEU A 75 18.24 -19.63 29.56
C LEU A 75 19.41 -18.95 30.27
N GLU A 76 19.14 -18.07 31.24
CA GLU A 76 20.20 -17.40 32.03
C GLU A 76 20.93 -18.32 33.02
N LYS A 77 20.38 -19.52 33.27
CA LYS A 77 20.93 -20.49 34.23
C LYS A 77 21.79 -21.58 33.56
N THR A 78 22.05 -21.48 32.26
CA THR A 78 22.98 -22.34 31.50
C THR A 78 24.24 -21.57 31.16
#